data_AF-A0A1I4RY20-F1
#
_entry.id   AF-A0A1I4RY20-F1
#
_cell.length_a   1.000
_cell.length_b   1.000
_cell.length_c   1.000
_cell.angle_alpha   90.00
_cell.angle_beta   90.00
_cell.angle_gamma   90.00
#
_symmetry.space_group_name_H-M   'P 1'
#
loop_
_entity.id
_entity.type
_entity.pdbx_description
1 polymer ?
#
loop_
_entity_poly.entity_id
_entity_poly.type
_entity_poly.pdbx_seq_one_letter_code
_entity_poly.pdbx_strand_id
1 'polypeptide(L)'
;MAKFKPKPRFKPYNHDQNAMVVINYQDQLQPGTFEHAVHYLIEHKLDLSVFYPKYRNEDTGRLAYDPAILLKIILFAYSRGITSSREMQWCCETNIQFKALSCETVPHFTTLAKFVSGHAEAIEELFEQVLLVCHEQGLLGNELFAIDGCKMSSNASKEWSGTFKELEEKRTKLRRLIRHHLKAHYERDEAETEVELDRDIRRAKTILSLDEALQKVDRFLKTNRPRMGRGKRSKEVKSNITDNESAKMTTSKGTIQGYNGVATVDKKYQVIIDAQAFGEGQEHHTLQPVLETVEARYKKLGIAKNIYQQNTVITADTGFANEANMQYLHERQINGYIPDNKFRSRDPKFQNQKAKYGKRHQNQTNTRWEDMSPDVGGGTGVRQHWHEQGVEPLQPAGPKKGPGSVAALLSGA
;
A
#
# COMPACT_ATOMS: atom_id res chain seq x y z
N MET A 1 32.33 32.88 -41.97
CA MET A 1 31.70 31.65 -42.50
C MET A 1 31.70 30.59 -41.39
N ALA A 2 30.55 30.29 -40.79
CA ALA A 2 30.43 29.21 -39.83
C ALA A 2 30.48 27.86 -40.56
N LYS A 3 31.44 27.00 -40.21
CA LYS A 3 31.56 25.64 -40.78
C LYS A 3 30.36 24.81 -40.31
N PHE A 4 29.43 24.54 -41.22
CA PHE A 4 28.31 23.62 -40.99
C PHE A 4 28.89 22.21 -40.78
N LYS A 5 28.85 21.70 -39.54
CA LYS A 5 29.25 20.31 -39.26
C LYS A 5 28.14 19.40 -39.77
N PRO A 6 28.40 18.49 -40.71
CA PRO A 6 27.36 17.58 -41.21
C PRO A 6 26.89 16.67 -40.09
N LYS A 7 25.57 16.48 -40.00
CA LYS A 7 24.95 15.56 -39.04
C LYS A 7 25.44 14.13 -39.33
N PRO A 8 25.78 13.32 -38.31
CA PRO A 8 26.13 11.91 -38.52
C PRO A 8 25.00 11.15 -39.24
N ARG A 9 25.37 10.17 -40.07
CA ARG A 9 24.41 9.27 -40.71
C ARG A 9 23.95 8.23 -39.69
N PHE A 10 22.71 8.37 -39.21
CA PHE A 10 22.08 7.40 -38.31
C PHE A 10 21.31 6.34 -39.12
N LYS A 11 21.04 5.18 -38.50
CA LYS A 11 20.09 4.20 -39.04
C LYS A 11 18.68 4.83 -39.03
N PRO A 12 17.90 4.75 -40.14
CA PRO A 12 16.52 5.22 -40.14
C PRO A 12 15.69 4.36 -39.20
N TYR A 13 14.72 4.97 -38.51
CA TYR A 13 13.73 4.30 -37.68
C TYR A 13 12.34 4.66 -38.21
N ASN A 14 11.45 3.67 -38.32
CA ASN A 14 10.07 3.84 -38.74
C ASN A 14 9.14 3.26 -37.68
N HIS A 15 8.28 4.09 -37.10
CA HIS A 15 7.33 3.66 -36.07
C HIS A 15 6.09 2.96 -36.65
N ASP A 16 5.80 3.13 -37.95
CA ASP A 16 4.69 2.47 -38.65
C ASP A 16 5.12 1.12 -39.28
N GLN A 17 6.27 0.59 -38.87
CA GLN A 17 6.78 -0.68 -39.35
C GLN A 17 6.10 -1.86 -38.65
N ASN A 18 5.46 -2.73 -39.42
CA ASN A 18 4.96 -4.02 -38.92
C ASN A 18 6.08 -5.08 -38.90
N ALA A 19 6.10 -5.91 -37.86
CA ALA A 19 6.96 -7.08 -37.77
C ALA A 19 6.16 -8.28 -37.24
N MET A 20 6.26 -9.43 -37.90
CA MET A 20 5.76 -10.69 -37.36
C MET A 20 6.87 -11.33 -36.52
N VAL A 21 6.56 -11.66 -35.28
CA VAL A 21 7.52 -12.28 -34.35
C VAL A 21 6.94 -13.61 -33.88
N VAL A 22 7.66 -14.69 -34.14
CA VAL A 22 7.36 -16.01 -33.56
C VAL A 22 8.01 -16.05 -32.19
N ILE A 23 7.22 -16.29 -31.14
CA ILE A 23 7.71 -16.27 -29.76
C ILE A 23 7.37 -17.58 -29.08
N ASN A 24 8.40 -18.21 -28.51
CA ASN A 24 8.24 -19.27 -27.52
C ASN A 24 8.27 -18.63 -26.13
N TYR A 25 7.21 -18.83 -25.35
CA TYR A 25 7.06 -18.26 -24.02
C TYR A 25 8.07 -18.80 -23.01
N GLN A 26 8.41 -20.09 -23.08
CA GLN A 26 9.41 -20.68 -22.19
C GLN A 26 10.77 -20.03 -22.40
N ASP A 27 11.12 -19.73 -23.65
CA ASP A 27 12.37 -19.06 -24.00
C ASP A 27 12.42 -17.59 -23.51
N GLN A 28 11.30 -17.00 -23.08
CA GLN A 28 11.34 -15.65 -22.50
C GLN A 28 11.72 -15.67 -21.01
N LEU A 29 11.56 -16.83 -20.35
CA LEU A 29 11.85 -17.04 -18.93
C LEU A 29 13.29 -17.52 -18.74
N GLN A 30 14.24 -16.60 -18.95
CA GLN A 30 15.66 -16.90 -18.93
C GLN A 30 16.19 -17.26 -17.53
N PRO A 31 16.97 -18.34 -17.36
CA PRO A 31 17.65 -18.62 -16.10
C PRO A 31 18.46 -17.42 -15.62
N GLY A 32 18.46 -17.15 -14.31
CA GLY A 32 19.10 -15.95 -13.79
C GLY A 32 18.21 -14.70 -13.81
N THR A 33 16.95 -14.79 -14.23
CA THR A 33 16.00 -13.68 -14.10
C THR A 33 14.96 -13.95 -13.01
N PHE A 34 14.31 -12.88 -12.57
CA PHE A 34 13.30 -12.98 -11.52
C PHE A 34 12.03 -13.70 -12.00
N GLU A 35 11.58 -13.44 -13.23
CA GLU A 35 10.44 -14.13 -13.84
C GLU A 35 10.66 -15.65 -13.94
N HIS A 36 11.89 -16.08 -14.24
CA HIS A 36 12.24 -17.51 -14.22
C HIS A 36 12.17 -18.08 -12.81
N ALA A 37 12.71 -17.38 -11.80
CA ALA A 37 12.65 -17.82 -10.41
C ALA A 37 11.21 -17.95 -9.90
N VAL A 38 10.34 -16.97 -10.21
CA VAL A 38 8.90 -17.02 -9.87
C VAL A 38 8.22 -18.21 -10.55
N HIS A 39 8.48 -18.41 -11.84
CA HIS A 39 7.93 -19.53 -12.59
C HIS A 39 8.37 -20.87 -11.98
N TYR A 40 9.68 -21.06 -11.77
CA TYR A 40 10.25 -22.28 -11.22
C TYR A 40 9.71 -22.59 -9.81
N LEU A 41 9.64 -21.58 -8.95
CA LEU A 41 9.12 -21.73 -7.59
C LEU A 41 7.67 -22.20 -7.60
N ILE A 42 6.81 -21.53 -8.38
CA ILE A 42 5.38 -21.85 -8.46
C ILE A 42 5.14 -23.23 -9.07
N GLU A 43 5.89 -23.62 -10.11
CA GLU A 43 5.67 -24.90 -10.82
C GLU A 43 6.26 -26.12 -10.11
N HIS A 44 7.34 -25.95 -9.34
CA HIS A 44 8.13 -27.09 -8.87
C HIS A 44 8.34 -27.16 -7.37
N LYS A 45 8.06 -26.08 -6.64
CA LYS A 45 8.37 -25.98 -5.20
C LYS A 45 7.17 -25.67 -4.32
N LEU A 46 6.09 -25.15 -4.89
CA LEU A 46 4.90 -24.75 -4.15
C LEU A 46 3.73 -25.68 -4.44
N ASP A 47 3.07 -26.12 -3.38
CA ASP A 47 1.77 -26.78 -3.44
C ASP A 47 0.66 -25.74 -3.44
N LEU A 48 -0.09 -25.69 -4.56
CA LEU A 48 -1.20 -24.78 -4.78
C LEU A 48 -2.57 -25.42 -4.45
N SER A 49 -2.58 -26.63 -3.89
CA SER A 49 -3.81 -27.36 -3.56
C SER A 49 -4.76 -26.57 -2.65
N VAL A 50 -4.21 -25.70 -1.78
CA VAL A 50 -4.96 -24.79 -0.90
C VAL A 50 -5.94 -23.87 -1.66
N PHE A 51 -5.68 -23.59 -2.94
CA PHE A 51 -6.56 -22.74 -3.76
C PHE A 51 -7.76 -23.50 -4.34
N TYR A 52 -7.65 -24.81 -4.56
CA TYR A 52 -8.62 -25.58 -5.35
C TYR A 52 -10.02 -25.73 -4.74
N PRO A 53 -10.22 -25.84 -3.41
CA PRO A 53 -11.56 -26.01 -2.83
C PRO A 53 -12.55 -24.87 -3.15
N LYS A 54 -12.05 -23.68 -3.53
CA LYS A 54 -12.89 -22.53 -3.92
C LYS A 54 -13.37 -22.59 -5.36
N TYR A 55 -12.77 -23.45 -6.19
CA TYR A 55 -13.15 -23.61 -7.59
C TYR A 55 -14.27 -24.64 -7.71
N ARG A 56 -15.39 -24.21 -8.28
CA ARG A 56 -16.54 -25.07 -8.60
C ARG A 56 -16.69 -25.13 -10.11
N ASN A 57 -15.75 -25.83 -10.74
CA ASN A 57 -15.72 -26.01 -12.18
C ASN A 57 -16.43 -27.33 -12.50
N GLU A 58 -17.77 -27.29 -12.55
CA GLU A 58 -18.56 -28.37 -13.14
C GLU A 58 -18.32 -28.41 -14.66
N ASP A 59 -18.81 -29.45 -15.35
CA ASP A 59 -18.65 -29.63 -16.80
C ASP A 59 -19.31 -28.51 -17.66
N THR A 60 -19.98 -27.56 -17.02
CA THR A 60 -20.64 -26.42 -17.67
C THR A 60 -20.16 -25.08 -17.08
N GLY A 61 -20.03 -24.07 -17.94
CA GLY A 61 -19.62 -22.72 -17.55
C GLY A 61 -18.27 -22.30 -18.13
N ARG A 62 -17.81 -21.11 -17.74
CA ARG A 62 -16.52 -20.56 -18.18
C ARG A 62 -15.39 -21.23 -17.40
N LEU A 63 -14.36 -21.71 -18.11
CA LEU A 63 -13.14 -22.22 -17.51
C LEU A 63 -12.51 -21.18 -16.58
N ALA A 64 -12.08 -21.62 -15.40
CA ALA A 64 -11.41 -20.76 -14.44
C ALA A 64 -9.94 -20.57 -14.79
N TYR A 65 -9.35 -19.46 -14.34
CA TYR A 65 -7.91 -19.26 -14.41
C TYR A 65 -7.22 -20.08 -13.32
N ASP A 66 -6.13 -20.74 -13.71
CA ASP A 66 -5.26 -21.46 -12.79
C ASP A 66 -4.63 -20.49 -11.76
N PRO A 67 -4.70 -20.79 -10.45
CA PRO A 67 -3.98 -20.04 -9.41
C PRO A 67 -2.51 -19.77 -9.72
N ALA A 68 -1.80 -20.72 -10.35
CA ALA A 68 -0.39 -20.58 -10.72
C ALA A 68 -0.17 -19.39 -11.66
N ILE A 69 -1.01 -19.25 -12.67
CA ILE A 69 -0.96 -18.14 -13.64
C ILE A 69 -1.23 -16.80 -12.94
N LEU A 70 -2.27 -16.75 -12.10
CA LEU A 70 -2.62 -15.53 -11.36
C LEU A 70 -1.48 -15.11 -10.42
N LEU A 71 -0.90 -16.06 -9.68
CA LEU A 71 0.23 -15.82 -8.79
C LEU A 71 1.47 -15.32 -9.54
N LYS A 72 1.83 -15.93 -10.67
CA LYS A 72 2.96 -15.49 -11.49
C LYS A 72 2.80 -14.03 -11.94
N ILE A 73 1.63 -13.68 -12.44
CA ILE A 73 1.31 -12.30 -12.86
C ILE A 73 1.46 -11.33 -11.68
N ILE A 74 0.84 -11.65 -10.54
CA ILE A 74 0.79 -10.75 -9.37
C ILE A 74 2.17 -10.56 -8.76
N LEU A 75 2.92 -11.63 -8.52
CA LEU A 75 4.25 -11.56 -7.92
C LEU A 75 5.25 -10.86 -8.85
N PHE A 76 5.19 -11.13 -10.15
CA PHE A 76 6.02 -10.43 -11.13
C PHE A 76 5.67 -8.95 -11.24
N ALA A 77 4.39 -8.59 -11.20
CA ALA A 77 3.96 -7.20 -11.17
C ALA A 77 4.49 -6.46 -9.93
N TYR A 78 4.35 -7.05 -8.75
CA TYR A 78 4.82 -6.43 -7.50
C TYR A 78 6.33 -6.24 -7.48
N SER A 79 7.13 -7.16 -8.02
CA SER A 79 8.59 -6.98 -8.10
C SER A 79 8.99 -5.84 -9.03
N ARG A 80 8.15 -5.51 -10.02
CA ARG A 80 8.30 -4.35 -10.91
C ARG A 80 7.67 -3.07 -10.35
N GLY A 81 7.07 -3.11 -9.16
CA GLY A 81 6.39 -1.97 -8.53
C GLY A 81 4.99 -1.70 -9.10
N ILE A 82 4.43 -2.61 -9.88
CA ILE A 82 3.10 -2.51 -10.49
C ILE A 82 2.08 -3.09 -9.51
N THR A 83 1.26 -2.23 -8.90
CA THR A 83 0.25 -2.64 -7.92
C THR A 83 -1.19 -2.51 -8.43
N SER A 84 -1.39 -1.80 -9.54
CA SER A 84 -2.70 -1.63 -10.17
C SER A 84 -3.10 -2.88 -10.94
N SER A 85 -4.22 -3.52 -10.57
CA SER A 85 -4.74 -4.67 -11.31
C SER A 85 -5.10 -4.35 -12.77
N ARG A 86 -5.43 -3.08 -13.07
CA ARG A 86 -5.67 -2.62 -14.46
C ARG A 86 -4.37 -2.56 -15.26
N GLU A 87 -3.30 -2.10 -14.62
CA GLU A 87 -1.97 -2.07 -15.23
C GLU A 87 -1.43 -3.49 -15.41
N MET A 88 -1.66 -4.40 -14.45
CA MET A 88 -1.34 -5.82 -14.60
C MET A 88 -2.04 -6.44 -15.82
N GLN A 89 -3.34 -6.18 -16.00
CA GLN A 89 -4.08 -6.62 -17.18
C GLN A 89 -3.44 -6.06 -18.46
N TRP A 90 -3.18 -4.75 -18.50
CA TRP A 90 -2.52 -4.11 -19.63
C TRP A 90 -1.13 -4.71 -19.93
N CYS A 91 -0.37 -5.07 -18.91
CA CYS A 91 0.90 -5.77 -19.06
C CYS A 91 0.72 -7.17 -19.66
N CYS A 92 -0.33 -7.91 -19.30
CA CYS A 92 -0.64 -9.19 -19.94
C CYS A 92 -1.00 -9.03 -21.43
N GLU A 93 -1.55 -7.87 -21.82
CA GLU A 93 -1.86 -7.55 -23.22
C GLU A 93 -0.61 -7.13 -24.02
N THR A 94 0.32 -6.42 -23.40
CA THR A 94 1.36 -5.66 -24.13
C THR A 94 2.80 -6.09 -23.84
N ASN A 95 3.08 -6.69 -22.68
CA ASN A 95 4.43 -7.02 -22.25
C ASN A 95 4.73 -8.51 -22.45
N ILE A 96 5.84 -8.81 -23.14
CA ILE A 96 6.17 -10.18 -23.51
C ILE A 96 6.47 -11.10 -22.32
N GLN A 97 7.04 -10.57 -21.24
CA GLN A 97 7.34 -11.36 -20.04
C GLN A 97 6.05 -11.71 -19.28
N PHE A 98 5.09 -10.79 -19.24
CA PHE A 98 3.77 -11.09 -18.70
C PHE A 98 3.02 -12.12 -19.56
N LYS A 99 3.05 -11.98 -20.90
CA LYS A 99 2.51 -12.99 -21.81
C LYS A 99 3.16 -14.36 -21.62
N ALA A 100 4.48 -14.40 -21.38
CA ALA A 100 5.19 -15.64 -21.13
C ALA A 100 4.76 -16.30 -19.81
N LEU A 101 4.66 -15.52 -18.74
CA LEU A 101 4.20 -16.00 -17.43
C LEU A 101 2.72 -16.40 -17.44
N SER A 102 1.90 -15.73 -18.25
CA SER A 102 0.46 -15.96 -18.34
C SER A 102 0.05 -16.91 -19.46
N CYS A 103 0.99 -17.39 -20.27
CA CYS A 103 0.72 -18.16 -21.49
C CYS A 103 -0.32 -17.47 -22.39
N GLU A 104 -0.14 -16.17 -22.63
CA GLU A 104 -1.05 -15.29 -23.36
C GLU A 104 -2.45 -15.08 -22.76
N THR A 105 -2.72 -15.64 -21.59
CA THR A 105 -3.97 -15.33 -20.90
C THR A 105 -3.97 -13.88 -20.42
N VAL A 106 -5.14 -13.23 -20.52
CA VAL A 106 -5.35 -11.86 -20.07
C VAL A 106 -6.49 -11.83 -19.04
N PRO A 107 -6.20 -12.14 -17.76
CA PRO A 107 -7.18 -12.03 -16.70
C PRO A 107 -7.65 -10.58 -16.55
N HIS A 108 -8.96 -10.37 -16.52
CA HIS A 108 -9.54 -9.04 -16.29
C HIS A 108 -9.12 -8.51 -14.91
N PHE A 109 -8.95 -7.20 -14.78
CA PHE A 109 -8.47 -6.57 -13.54
C PHE A 109 -9.29 -6.95 -12.29
N THR A 110 -10.61 -7.18 -12.45
CA THR A 110 -11.47 -7.62 -11.35
C THR A 110 -11.16 -9.03 -10.87
N THR A 111 -10.71 -9.92 -11.76
CA THR A 111 -10.29 -11.28 -11.40
C THR A 111 -9.01 -11.22 -10.56
N LEU A 112 -8.02 -10.46 -11.00
CA LEU A 112 -6.76 -10.26 -10.25
C LEU A 112 -7.04 -9.64 -8.88
N ALA A 113 -7.84 -8.58 -8.81
CA ALA A 113 -8.20 -7.93 -7.55
C ALA A 113 -8.93 -8.88 -6.60
N LYS A 114 -9.92 -9.64 -7.10
CA LYS A 114 -10.66 -10.63 -6.29
C LYS A 114 -9.75 -11.75 -5.79
N PHE A 115 -8.79 -12.19 -6.60
CA PHE A 115 -7.84 -13.22 -6.22
C PHE A 115 -6.98 -12.74 -5.04
N VAL A 116 -6.41 -11.53 -5.13
CA VAL A 116 -5.60 -10.94 -4.04
C VAL A 116 -6.43 -10.74 -2.76
N SER A 117 -7.66 -10.22 -2.87
CA SER A 117 -8.48 -9.93 -1.70
C SER A 117 -9.13 -11.18 -1.07
N GLY A 118 -9.28 -12.26 -1.82
CA GLY A 118 -10.10 -13.42 -1.43
C GLY A 118 -9.34 -14.61 -0.84
N HIS A 119 -8.00 -14.55 -0.78
CA HIS A 119 -7.14 -15.71 -0.49
C HIS A 119 -6.07 -15.43 0.58
N ALA A 120 -6.36 -14.60 1.59
CA ALA A 120 -5.39 -14.23 2.63
C ALA A 120 -4.78 -15.47 3.33
N GLU A 121 -5.61 -16.42 3.79
CA GLU A 121 -5.16 -17.65 4.46
C GLU A 121 -4.27 -18.52 3.54
N ALA A 122 -4.69 -18.70 2.28
CA ALA A 122 -3.92 -19.47 1.30
C ALA A 122 -2.57 -18.82 0.96
N ILE A 123 -2.50 -17.48 0.94
CA ILE A 123 -1.24 -16.75 0.74
C ILE A 123 -0.31 -16.94 1.94
N GLU A 124 -0.84 -16.97 3.15
CA GLU A 124 -0.05 -17.23 4.35
C GLU A 124 0.54 -18.65 4.34
N GLU A 125 -0.25 -19.66 3.97
CA GLU A 125 0.25 -21.03 3.79
C GLU A 125 1.32 -21.11 2.70
N LEU A 126 1.11 -20.43 1.57
CA LEU A 126 2.08 -20.38 0.49
C LEU A 126 3.39 -19.71 0.94
N PHE A 127 3.31 -18.63 1.72
CA PHE A 127 4.46 -17.95 2.27
C PHE A 127 5.28 -18.85 3.20
N GLU A 128 4.62 -19.66 4.03
CA GLU A 128 5.31 -20.67 4.85
C GLU A 128 6.08 -21.70 4.02
N GLN A 129 5.52 -22.16 2.90
CA GLN A 129 6.22 -23.05 1.98
C GLN A 129 7.45 -22.38 1.37
N VAL A 130 7.34 -21.10 0.99
CA VAL A 130 8.50 -20.32 0.50
C VAL A 130 9.61 -20.24 1.56
N LEU A 131 9.25 -20.03 2.83
CA LEU A 131 10.24 -20.02 3.91
C LEU A 131 10.91 -21.38 4.10
N LEU A 132 10.15 -22.48 3.98
CA LEU A 132 10.71 -23.82 4.04
C LEU A 132 11.70 -24.07 2.90
N VAL A 133 11.35 -23.68 1.66
CA VAL A 133 12.26 -23.75 0.50
C VAL A 133 13.52 -22.92 0.76
N CYS A 134 13.38 -21.69 1.29
CA CYS A 134 14.52 -20.86 1.66
C CYS A 134 15.38 -21.50 2.76
N HIS A 135 14.78 -22.17 3.73
CA HIS A 135 15.49 -22.89 4.78
C HIS A 135 16.31 -24.05 4.20
N GLU A 136 15.69 -24.90 3.38
CA GLU A 136 16.32 -26.06 2.74
C GLU A 136 17.48 -25.66 1.82
N GLN A 137 17.37 -24.52 1.14
CA GLN A 137 18.43 -23.95 0.31
C GLN A 137 19.50 -23.20 1.13
N GLY A 138 19.38 -23.14 2.46
CA GLY A 138 20.33 -22.45 3.32
C GLY A 138 20.30 -20.92 3.16
N LEU A 139 19.19 -20.34 2.71
CA LEU A 139 19.02 -18.90 2.53
C LEU A 139 18.63 -18.17 3.83
N LEU A 140 18.22 -18.90 4.87
CA LEU A 140 17.96 -18.34 6.20
C LEU A 140 19.22 -18.45 7.06
N GLY A 141 19.71 -17.31 7.57
CA GLY A 141 20.87 -17.27 8.47
C GLY A 141 20.51 -17.56 9.92
N ASN A 142 19.34 -17.12 10.39
CA ASN A 142 18.86 -17.25 11.76
C ASN A 142 19.74 -16.55 12.82
N GLU A 143 20.75 -15.79 12.40
CA GLU A 143 21.69 -15.12 13.30
C GLU A 143 21.15 -13.77 13.79
N LEU A 144 20.47 -13.03 12.92
CA LEU A 144 19.94 -11.71 13.22
C LEU A 144 18.64 -11.48 12.47
N PHE A 145 17.61 -11.09 13.22
CA PHE A 145 16.34 -10.63 12.70
C PHE A 145 16.18 -9.12 12.93
N ALA A 146 15.88 -8.41 11.86
CA ALA A 146 15.57 -6.99 11.87
C ALA A 146 14.07 -6.78 11.74
N ILE A 147 13.49 -6.06 12.70
CA ILE A 147 12.08 -5.69 12.73
C ILE A 147 11.96 -4.22 12.37
N ASP A 148 11.20 -3.94 11.30
CA ASP A 148 10.96 -2.58 10.82
C ASP A 148 9.48 -2.36 10.50
N GLY A 149 9.01 -1.14 10.79
CA GLY A 149 7.63 -0.71 10.62
C GLY A 149 7.46 0.29 9.48
N CYS A 150 6.46 0.08 8.64
CA CYS A 150 6.09 0.97 7.55
C CYS A 150 4.61 1.36 7.63
N LYS A 151 4.34 2.67 7.53
CA LYS A 151 2.96 3.19 7.52
C LYS A 151 2.36 3.07 6.13
N MET A 152 1.33 2.24 6.00
CA MET A 152 0.64 1.96 4.74
C MET A 152 -0.78 2.52 4.79
N SER A 153 -1.24 3.12 3.69
CA SER A 153 -2.62 3.60 3.60
C SER A 153 -3.61 2.44 3.38
N SER A 154 -4.77 2.51 4.03
CA SER A 154 -5.89 1.62 3.77
C SER A 154 -6.79 2.19 2.67
N ASN A 155 -7.66 1.36 2.10
CA ASN A 155 -8.74 1.80 1.21
C ASN A 155 -9.91 2.42 2.01
N ALA A 156 -9.60 3.39 2.88
CA ALA A 156 -10.58 4.04 3.74
C ALA A 156 -10.25 5.52 3.91
N SER A 157 -11.27 6.38 3.80
CA SER A 157 -11.08 7.82 4.00
C SER A 157 -11.05 8.17 5.49
N LYS A 158 -10.09 9.03 5.86
CA LYS A 158 -9.94 9.60 7.21
C LYS A 158 -11.15 10.45 7.66
N GLU A 159 -12.01 10.87 6.73
CA GLU A 159 -13.24 11.63 7.01
C GLU A 159 -14.30 10.77 7.70
N TRP A 160 -14.22 9.46 7.52
CA TRP A 160 -15.11 8.47 8.12
C TRP A 160 -14.57 7.88 9.42
N SER A 161 -13.49 8.45 9.97
CA SER A 161 -12.94 8.01 11.26
C SER A 161 -13.23 8.98 12.40
N GLY A 162 -13.76 8.45 13.50
CA GLY A 162 -14.05 9.16 14.74
C GLY A 162 -14.29 8.20 15.90
N THR A 163 -14.38 8.75 17.12
CA THR A 163 -14.96 8.01 18.25
C THR A 163 -16.47 7.85 18.07
N PHE A 164 -17.11 6.95 18.80
CA PHE A 164 -18.56 6.77 18.77
C PHE A 164 -19.30 8.08 19.06
N LYS A 165 -18.80 8.87 20.02
CA LYS A 165 -19.33 10.20 20.28
C LYS A 165 -19.21 11.14 19.07
N GLU A 166 -18.03 11.22 18.44
CA GLU A 166 -17.81 12.05 17.24
C GLU A 166 -18.69 11.57 16.06
N LEU A 167 -18.91 10.27 15.93
CA LEU A 167 -19.77 9.68 14.89
C LEU A 167 -21.26 9.96 15.15
N GLU A 168 -21.72 9.96 16.40
CA GLU A 168 -23.09 10.36 16.77
C GLU A 168 -23.33 11.86 16.54
N GLU A 169 -22.32 12.69 16.82
CA GLU A 169 -22.34 14.11 16.48
C GLU A 169 -22.40 14.31 14.94
N LYS A 170 -21.61 13.53 14.19
CA LYS A 170 -21.65 13.54 12.71
C LYS A 170 -23.02 13.11 12.19
N ARG A 171 -23.61 12.06 12.75
CA ARG A 171 -24.97 11.59 12.46
C ARG A 171 -26.01 12.70 12.65
N THR A 172 -25.95 13.38 13.79
CA THR A 172 -26.84 14.50 14.12
C THR A 172 -26.68 15.66 13.15
N LYS A 173 -25.44 15.99 12.77
CA LYS A 173 -25.14 17.01 11.76
C LYS A 173 -25.70 16.65 10.38
N LEU A 174 -25.54 15.40 9.94
CA LEU A 174 -26.11 14.91 8.67
C LEU A 174 -27.63 15.03 8.65
N ARG A 175 -28.32 14.59 9.72
CA ARG A 175 -29.77 14.77 9.87
C ARG A 175 -30.21 16.22 9.82
N ARG A 176 -29.44 17.14 10.42
CA ARG A 176 -29.74 18.58 10.36
C ARG A 176 -29.58 19.13 8.93
N LEU A 177 -28.54 18.72 8.22
CA LEU A 177 -28.32 19.13 6.83
C LEU A 177 -29.42 18.61 5.90
N ILE A 178 -29.82 17.35 6.02
CA ILE A 178 -30.93 16.77 5.25
C ILE A 178 -32.21 17.58 5.51
N ARG A 179 -32.56 17.84 6.78
CA ARG A 179 -33.74 18.66 7.12
C ARG A 179 -33.67 20.07 6.55
N HIS A 180 -32.49 20.71 6.59
CA HIS A 180 -32.29 22.03 5.99
C HIS A 180 -32.53 22.01 4.46
N HIS A 181 -31.96 21.02 3.75
CA HIS A 181 -32.16 20.90 2.31
C HIS A 181 -33.60 20.55 1.92
N LEU A 182 -34.28 19.69 2.68
CA LEU A 182 -35.70 19.39 2.47
C LEU A 182 -36.57 20.63 2.72
N LYS A 183 -36.33 21.38 3.81
CA LYS A 183 -37.06 22.61 4.09
C LYS A 183 -36.88 23.65 2.98
N ALA A 184 -35.65 23.86 2.53
CA ALA A 184 -35.34 24.78 1.43
C ALA A 184 -35.92 24.34 0.08
N HIS A 185 -36.22 23.05 -0.09
CA HIS A 185 -36.95 22.53 -1.25
C HIS A 185 -38.44 22.88 -1.16
N TYR A 186 -39.09 22.54 -0.03
CA TYR A 186 -40.52 22.81 0.18
C TYR A 186 -40.88 24.31 0.11
N GLU A 187 -39.99 25.20 0.56
CA GLU A 187 -40.20 26.67 0.50
C GLU A 187 -40.14 27.25 -0.92
N ARG A 188 -39.82 26.43 -1.94
CA ARG A 188 -39.53 26.89 -3.30
C ARG A 188 -40.38 26.22 -4.40
N ASP A 189 -41.33 25.37 -4.03
CA ASP A 189 -42.25 24.70 -4.97
C ASP A 189 -43.29 25.66 -5.62
N GLU A 190 -43.03 26.98 -5.66
CA GLU A 190 -43.83 27.95 -6.41
C GLU A 190 -42.96 28.65 -7.49
N ALA A 191 -43.28 28.35 -8.75
CA ALA A 191 -42.73 28.82 -10.03
C ALA A 191 -41.59 27.97 -10.64
N GLU A 192 -41.78 27.55 -11.90
CA GLU A 192 -40.88 26.65 -12.65
C GLU A 192 -40.26 27.34 -13.87
N THR A 193 -38.92 27.36 -13.95
CA THR A 193 -38.12 27.62 -15.16
C THR A 193 -37.06 26.53 -15.39
N GLU A 194 -36.55 26.41 -16.63
CA GLU A 194 -35.61 25.34 -17.03
C GLU A 194 -34.26 25.37 -16.27
N VAL A 195 -33.82 26.55 -15.80
CA VAL A 195 -32.62 26.73 -14.96
C VAL A 195 -32.84 26.25 -13.51
N GLU A 196 -34.10 26.22 -13.06
CA GLU A 196 -34.48 25.73 -11.73
C GLU A 196 -34.47 24.19 -11.70
N LEU A 197 -34.84 23.53 -12.80
CA LEU A 197 -34.80 22.06 -12.93
C LEU A 197 -33.39 21.46 -12.73
N ASP A 198 -32.34 22.02 -13.35
CA ASP A 198 -30.96 21.50 -13.16
C ASP A 198 -30.46 21.72 -11.71
N ARG A 199 -30.90 22.82 -11.07
CA ARG A 199 -30.58 23.07 -9.65
C ARG A 199 -31.28 22.07 -8.74
N ASP A 200 -32.52 21.70 -9.03
CA ASP A 200 -33.27 20.74 -8.23
C ASP A 200 -32.74 19.31 -8.42
N ILE A 201 -32.31 18.94 -9.62
CA ILE A 201 -31.57 17.68 -9.85
C ILE A 201 -30.29 17.64 -9.00
N ARG A 202 -29.50 18.73 -8.97
CA ARG A 202 -28.28 18.79 -8.14
C ARG A 202 -28.59 18.70 -6.64
N ARG A 203 -29.66 19.35 -6.17
CA ARG A 203 -30.11 19.27 -4.77
C ARG A 203 -30.61 17.88 -4.40
N ALA A 204 -31.43 17.25 -5.24
CA ALA A 204 -31.89 15.88 -5.05
C ALA A 204 -30.70 14.91 -4.95
N LYS A 205 -29.72 15.03 -5.86
CA LYS A 205 -28.44 14.28 -5.78
C LYS A 205 -27.70 14.54 -4.46
N THR A 206 -27.68 15.78 -3.99
CA THR A 206 -27.05 16.15 -2.72
C THR A 206 -27.77 15.48 -1.53
N ILE A 207 -29.10 15.54 -1.48
CA ILE A 207 -29.92 14.90 -0.44
C ILE A 207 -29.69 13.39 -0.43
N LEU A 208 -29.72 12.74 -1.59
CA LEU A 208 -29.45 11.31 -1.72
C LEU A 208 -28.05 10.95 -1.17
N SER A 209 -27.02 11.73 -1.53
CA SER A 209 -25.66 11.50 -1.04
C SER A 209 -25.53 11.68 0.49
N LEU A 210 -26.27 12.64 1.07
CA LEU A 210 -26.31 12.88 2.50
C LEU A 210 -27.06 11.76 3.23
N ASP A 211 -28.12 11.23 2.64
CA ASP A 211 -28.88 10.11 3.19
C ASP A 211 -28.04 8.82 3.17
N GLU A 212 -27.36 8.51 2.07
CA GLU A 212 -26.40 7.40 2.02
C GLU A 212 -25.29 7.53 3.07
N ALA A 213 -24.75 8.74 3.23
CA ALA A 213 -23.79 9.07 4.26
C ALA A 213 -24.34 8.81 5.67
N LEU A 214 -25.59 9.21 5.93
CA LEU A 214 -26.27 9.00 7.20
C LEU A 214 -26.48 7.50 7.46
N GLN A 215 -26.99 6.76 6.47
CA GLN A 215 -27.21 5.32 6.57
C GLN A 215 -25.92 4.55 6.88
N LYS A 216 -24.78 4.95 6.29
CA LYS A 216 -23.47 4.37 6.58
C LYS A 216 -23.08 4.55 8.06
N VAL A 217 -23.25 5.77 8.60
CA VAL A 217 -22.96 6.08 10.00
C VAL A 217 -23.92 5.35 10.94
N ASP A 218 -25.22 5.38 10.65
CA ASP A 218 -26.26 4.70 11.44
C ASP A 218 -26.04 3.19 11.50
N ARG A 219 -25.72 2.57 10.37
CA ARG A 219 -25.41 1.14 10.31
C ARG A 219 -24.21 0.83 11.20
N PHE A 220 -23.13 1.58 11.05
CA PHE A 220 -21.91 1.35 11.83
C PHE A 220 -22.13 1.46 13.34
N LEU A 221 -22.82 2.50 13.78
CA LEU A 221 -23.12 2.73 15.20
C LEU A 221 -24.04 1.66 15.80
N LYS A 222 -24.91 1.04 14.99
CA LYS A 222 -25.78 -0.07 15.42
C LYS A 222 -25.05 -1.40 15.50
N THR A 223 -24.11 -1.66 14.59
CA THR A 223 -23.46 -2.97 14.45
C THR A 223 -22.13 -3.10 15.20
N ASN A 224 -21.47 -1.98 15.52
CA ASN A 224 -20.15 -1.98 16.13
C ASN A 224 -20.17 -1.43 17.56
N ARG A 225 -19.07 -1.67 18.29
CA ARG A 225 -18.83 -1.12 19.63
C ARG A 225 -17.59 -0.22 19.63
N PRO A 226 -17.46 0.70 20.61
CA PRO A 226 -16.27 1.52 20.79
C PRO A 226 -15.00 0.68 20.83
N ARG A 227 -14.03 1.03 19.97
CA ARG A 227 -12.73 0.38 19.95
C ARG A 227 -11.87 0.93 21.08
N MET A 228 -11.40 0.07 21.96
CA MET A 228 -10.57 0.46 23.11
C MET A 228 -9.10 0.31 22.79
N GLY A 229 -8.30 1.35 23.05
CA GLY A 229 -6.86 1.33 22.86
C GLY A 229 -6.15 0.52 23.95
N ARG A 230 -5.06 -0.15 23.57
CA ARG A 230 -4.22 -0.99 24.46
C ARG A 230 -3.10 -0.21 25.18
N GLY A 231 -3.22 1.12 25.24
CA GLY A 231 -2.24 1.96 25.94
C GLY A 231 -2.35 1.89 27.47
N LYS A 232 -1.44 2.59 28.16
CA LYS A 232 -1.41 2.66 29.65
C LYS A 232 -2.73 3.09 30.29
N ARG A 233 -3.58 3.83 29.55
CA ARG A 233 -4.96 4.12 29.92
C ARG A 233 -5.87 3.55 28.85
N SER A 234 -6.78 2.67 29.23
CA SER A 234 -7.83 2.17 28.35
C SER A 234 -8.76 3.34 28.00
N LYS A 235 -8.59 3.88 26.79
CA LYS A 235 -9.40 4.96 26.23
C LYS A 235 -9.88 4.54 24.86
N GLU A 236 -11.06 5.04 24.50
CA GLU A 236 -11.59 4.84 23.16
C GLU A 236 -10.62 5.45 22.11
N VAL A 237 -10.29 4.64 21.11
CA VAL A 237 -9.55 5.05 19.92
C VAL A 237 -10.51 5.22 18.76
N LYS A 238 -10.13 6.09 17.81
CA LYS A 238 -10.99 6.39 16.66
C LYS A 238 -11.18 5.14 15.81
N SER A 239 -12.44 4.84 15.56
CA SER A 239 -12.91 3.79 14.64
C SER A 239 -13.08 4.39 13.25
N ASN A 240 -13.04 3.60 12.18
CA ASN A 240 -13.41 4.04 10.83
C ASN A 240 -14.59 3.21 10.31
N ILE A 241 -15.55 3.89 9.68
CA ILE A 241 -16.81 3.27 9.26
C ILE A 241 -16.63 2.24 8.13
N THR A 242 -15.64 2.44 7.25
CA THR A 242 -15.40 1.54 6.11
C THR A 242 -14.41 0.44 6.46
N ASP A 243 -13.39 0.76 7.27
CA ASP A 243 -12.36 -0.18 7.69
C ASP A 243 -12.06 0.03 9.18
N ASN A 244 -12.80 -0.67 10.05
CA ASN A 244 -12.73 -0.46 11.49
C ASN A 244 -11.41 -0.94 12.13
N GLU A 245 -10.66 -1.78 11.42
CA GLU A 245 -9.36 -2.27 11.87
C GLU A 245 -8.28 -1.23 11.61
N SER A 246 -8.37 -0.43 10.54
CA SER A 246 -7.42 0.66 10.28
C SER A 246 -7.42 1.78 11.35
N ALA A 247 -6.31 2.52 11.44
CA ALA A 247 -6.16 3.69 12.31
C ALA A 247 -5.73 4.96 11.59
N LYS A 248 -5.98 6.11 12.22
CA LYS A 248 -5.38 7.39 11.83
C LYS A 248 -3.91 7.40 12.26
N MET A 249 -2.99 7.55 11.31
CA MET A 249 -1.56 7.51 11.55
C MET A 249 -0.87 8.75 10.98
N THR A 250 0.06 9.34 11.74
CA THR A 250 0.86 10.48 11.28
C THR A 250 2.09 9.98 10.55
N THR A 251 2.26 10.41 9.30
CA THR A 251 3.45 10.17 8.47
C THR A 251 4.20 11.49 8.24
N SER A 252 5.40 11.42 7.65
CA SER A 252 6.15 12.62 7.22
C SER A 252 5.40 13.47 6.19
N LYS A 253 4.49 12.87 5.41
CA LYS A 253 3.68 13.53 4.37
C LYS A 253 2.29 13.95 4.84
N GLY A 254 1.95 13.71 6.11
CA GLY A 254 0.65 14.05 6.70
C GLY A 254 -0.06 12.86 7.35
N THR A 255 -1.31 13.06 7.76
CA THR A 255 -2.12 12.02 8.39
C THR A 255 -2.86 11.18 7.35
N ILE A 256 -2.67 9.86 7.45
CA ILE A 256 -3.36 8.84 6.66
C ILE A 256 -4.31 8.03 7.54
N GLN A 257 -5.30 7.37 6.92
CA GLN A 257 -5.98 6.23 7.51
C GLN A 257 -5.29 4.98 6.97
N GLY A 258 -4.92 4.04 7.83
CA GLY A 258 -4.12 2.91 7.41
C GLY A 258 -3.65 1.97 8.51
N TYR A 259 -2.60 1.23 8.18
CA TYR A 259 -1.99 0.20 9.02
C TYR A 259 -0.49 0.46 9.18
N ASN A 260 0.05 0.00 10.30
CA ASN A 260 1.47 -0.21 10.45
C ASN A 260 1.82 -1.61 9.95
N GLY A 261 2.41 -1.70 8.77
CA GLY A 261 3.00 -2.95 8.27
C GLY A 261 4.33 -3.18 8.96
N VAL A 262 4.44 -4.20 9.81
CA VAL A 262 5.68 -4.58 10.48
C VAL A 262 6.23 -5.81 9.79
N ALA A 263 7.47 -5.74 9.32
CA ALA A 263 8.16 -6.85 8.71
C ALA A 263 9.35 -7.29 9.58
N THR A 264 9.54 -8.61 9.66
CA THR A 264 10.75 -9.20 10.23
C THR A 264 11.59 -9.78 9.10
N VAL A 265 12.88 -9.46 9.09
CA VAL A 265 13.79 -9.79 7.99
C VAL A 265 15.04 -10.49 8.52
N ASP A 266 15.40 -11.61 7.92
CA ASP A 266 16.66 -12.32 8.17
C ASP A 266 17.84 -11.62 7.49
N LYS A 267 18.95 -11.46 8.21
CA LYS A 267 20.12 -10.72 7.74
C LYS A 267 20.83 -11.34 6.53
N LYS A 268 20.89 -12.67 6.40
CA LYS A 268 21.84 -13.36 5.50
C LYS A 268 21.64 -12.96 4.04
N TYR A 269 20.40 -13.05 3.57
CA TYR A 269 19.99 -12.67 2.22
C TYR A 269 18.79 -11.73 2.19
N GLN A 270 18.47 -11.09 3.33
CA GLN A 270 17.36 -10.14 3.46
C GLN A 270 16.00 -10.77 3.14
N VAL A 271 15.82 -12.04 3.53
CA VAL A 271 14.56 -12.76 3.37
C VAL A 271 13.58 -12.29 4.43
N ILE A 272 12.38 -11.88 4.00
CA ILE A 272 11.28 -11.55 4.91
C ILE A 272 10.80 -12.86 5.53
N ILE A 273 10.82 -12.94 6.86
CA ILE A 273 10.40 -14.14 7.62
C ILE A 273 8.97 -14.01 8.17
N ASP A 274 8.49 -12.79 8.34
CA ASP A 274 7.13 -12.51 8.79
C ASP A 274 6.74 -11.08 8.40
N ALA A 275 5.45 -10.87 8.12
CA ALA A 275 4.90 -9.54 7.82
C ALA A 275 3.47 -9.45 8.36
N GLN A 276 3.21 -8.43 9.17
CA GLN A 276 1.92 -8.24 9.83
C GLN A 276 1.44 -6.79 9.68
N ALA A 277 0.13 -6.59 9.68
CA ALA A 277 -0.48 -5.27 9.58
C ALA A 277 -1.24 -4.93 10.87
N PHE A 278 -0.82 -3.86 11.55
CA PHE A 278 -1.44 -3.41 12.79
C PHE A 278 -2.24 -2.14 12.60
N GLY A 279 -3.49 -2.20 13.01
CA GLY A 279 -4.47 -1.12 12.97
C GLY A 279 -4.25 0.00 13.98
N GLU A 280 -3.00 0.33 14.31
CA GLU A 280 -2.66 1.19 15.44
C GLU A 280 -1.44 2.07 15.11
N GLY A 281 -1.46 3.34 15.53
CA GLY A 281 -0.46 4.33 15.12
C GLY A 281 0.90 4.26 15.84
N GLN A 282 0.97 3.60 16.99
CA GLN A 282 2.20 3.45 17.79
C GLN A 282 2.72 2.03 17.67
N GLU A 283 4.02 1.83 17.49
CA GLU A 283 4.58 0.52 17.14
C GLU A 283 4.91 -0.32 18.38
N HIS A 284 4.98 0.31 19.55
CA HIS A 284 5.36 -0.33 20.81
C HIS A 284 4.61 -1.63 21.13
N HIS A 285 3.32 -1.74 20.85
CA HIS A 285 2.52 -2.93 21.21
C HIS A 285 2.66 -4.09 20.20
N THR A 286 3.41 -3.88 19.11
CA THR A 286 3.50 -4.84 18.00
C THR A 286 4.69 -5.80 18.11
N LEU A 287 5.72 -5.46 18.90
CA LEU A 287 6.94 -6.26 19.02
C LEU A 287 6.65 -7.69 19.52
N GLN A 288 5.94 -7.82 20.64
CA GLN A 288 5.63 -9.11 21.23
C GLN A 288 4.80 -10.00 20.28
N PRO A 289 3.67 -9.53 19.71
CA PRO A 289 2.92 -10.31 18.71
C PRO A 289 3.77 -10.80 17.53
N VAL A 290 4.66 -9.94 17.02
CA VAL A 290 5.56 -10.29 15.92
C VAL A 290 6.52 -11.40 16.32
N LEU A 291 7.17 -11.28 17.48
CA LEU A 291 8.12 -12.29 17.95
C LEU A 291 7.45 -13.64 18.23
N GLU A 292 6.25 -13.62 18.82
CA GLU A 292 5.47 -14.84 19.10
C GLU A 292 5.02 -15.53 17.80
N THR A 293 4.63 -14.75 16.78
CA THR A 293 4.23 -15.30 15.48
C THR A 293 5.42 -15.93 14.76
N VAL A 294 6.59 -15.27 14.77
CA VAL A 294 7.82 -15.82 14.21
C VAL A 294 8.23 -17.11 14.91
N GLU A 295 8.19 -17.15 16.25
CA GLU A 295 8.49 -18.38 17.01
C GLU A 295 7.53 -19.51 16.68
N ALA A 296 6.22 -19.23 16.65
CA ALA A 296 5.20 -20.19 16.30
C ALA A 296 5.37 -20.73 14.87
N ARG A 297 5.68 -19.86 13.91
CA ARG A 297 5.93 -20.22 12.50
C ARG A 297 7.16 -21.10 12.37
N TYR A 298 8.28 -20.74 12.99
CA TYR A 298 9.52 -21.55 12.97
C TYR A 298 9.33 -22.92 13.61
N LYS A 299 8.54 -22.99 14.69
CA LYS A 299 8.18 -24.23 15.34
C LYS A 299 7.27 -25.10 14.46
N LYS A 300 6.25 -24.50 13.84
CA LYS A 300 5.32 -25.17 12.91
C LYS A 300 6.06 -25.77 11.71
N LEU A 301 7.01 -25.02 11.15
CA LEU A 301 7.82 -25.46 10.00
C LEU A 301 8.95 -26.42 10.36
N GLY A 302 9.15 -26.72 11.65
CA GLY A 302 10.23 -27.60 12.10
C GLY A 302 11.64 -27.02 11.94
N ILE A 303 11.77 -25.73 11.62
CA ILE A 303 13.06 -25.05 11.42
C ILE A 303 13.81 -24.93 12.75
N ALA A 304 13.12 -24.51 13.81
CA ALA A 304 13.69 -24.42 15.15
C ALA A 304 12.60 -24.58 16.22
N LYS A 305 12.90 -25.30 17.30
CA LYS A 305 11.98 -25.45 18.44
C LYS A 305 11.83 -24.16 19.25
N ASN A 306 12.93 -23.41 19.38
CA ASN A 306 12.98 -22.09 20.00
C ASN A 306 14.10 -21.30 19.31
N ILE A 307 13.72 -20.46 18.36
CA ILE A 307 14.67 -19.70 17.54
C ILE A 307 15.48 -18.70 18.38
N TYR A 308 14.86 -18.08 19.39
CA TYR A 308 15.51 -17.02 20.17
C TYR A 308 16.54 -17.54 21.18
N GLN A 309 16.54 -18.83 21.52
CA GLN A 309 17.58 -19.44 22.35
C GLN A 309 18.80 -19.95 21.57
N GLN A 310 18.83 -19.78 20.24
CA GLN A 310 19.94 -20.22 19.37
C GLN A 310 20.93 -19.08 19.07
N ASN A 311 21.13 -18.15 20.01
CA ASN A 311 21.93 -16.93 19.84
C ASN A 311 21.42 -15.97 18.75
N THR A 312 20.16 -16.09 18.32
CA THR A 312 19.55 -15.14 17.38
C THR A 312 19.43 -13.75 18.01
N VAL A 313 19.97 -12.76 17.31
CA VAL A 313 19.89 -11.35 17.70
C VAL A 313 18.63 -10.72 17.13
N ILE A 314 17.85 -10.04 17.98
CA ILE A 314 16.71 -9.24 17.54
C ILE A 314 17.10 -7.77 17.52
N THR A 315 16.79 -7.09 16.43
CA THR A 315 16.99 -5.64 16.30
C THR A 315 15.69 -4.98 15.90
N ALA A 316 15.38 -3.84 16.51
CA ALA A 316 14.20 -3.05 16.16
C ALA A 316 14.51 -1.56 16.34
N ASP A 317 13.71 -0.71 15.68
CA ASP A 317 13.88 0.73 15.74
C ASP A 317 13.46 1.32 17.12
N THR A 318 13.69 2.63 17.31
CA THR A 318 13.26 3.33 18.54
C THR A 318 11.75 3.31 18.77
N GLY A 319 10.96 3.16 17.70
CA GLY A 319 9.50 3.06 17.74
C GLY A 319 9.01 1.85 18.52
N PHE A 320 9.85 0.84 18.78
CA PHE A 320 9.54 -0.31 19.63
C PHE A 320 10.02 -0.16 21.08
N ALA A 321 10.71 0.92 21.43
CA ALA A 321 11.28 1.09 22.77
C ALA A 321 10.24 1.49 23.84
N ASN A 322 9.86 0.56 24.71
CA ASN A 322 9.11 0.81 25.93
C ASN A 322 9.48 -0.18 27.05
N GLU A 323 9.08 0.11 28.29
CA GLU A 323 9.37 -0.71 29.47
C GLU A 323 8.81 -2.14 29.34
N ALA A 324 7.57 -2.29 28.86
CA ALA A 324 6.91 -3.59 28.71
C ALA A 324 7.66 -4.52 27.73
N ASN A 325 8.15 -3.99 26.60
CA ASN A 325 8.93 -4.75 25.63
C ASN A 325 10.30 -5.12 26.18
N MET A 326 10.97 -4.20 26.90
CA MET A 326 12.26 -4.51 27.52
C MET A 326 12.10 -5.61 28.58
N GLN A 327 11.04 -5.52 29.39
CA GLN A 327 10.71 -6.55 30.37
C GLN A 327 10.41 -7.89 29.70
N TYR A 328 9.59 -7.90 28.64
CA TYR A 328 9.29 -9.11 27.86
C TYR A 328 10.56 -9.76 27.29
N LEU A 329 11.44 -8.98 26.64
CA LEU A 329 12.70 -9.49 26.09
C LEU A 329 13.60 -10.06 27.17
N HIS A 330 13.69 -9.39 28.32
CA HIS A 330 14.49 -9.83 29.46
C HIS A 330 13.94 -11.14 30.09
N GLU A 331 12.64 -11.20 30.37
CA GLU A 331 11.99 -12.38 30.97
C GLU A 331 12.07 -13.61 30.05
N ARG A 332 11.93 -13.42 28.74
CA ARG A 332 12.07 -14.50 27.74
C ARG A 332 13.52 -14.81 27.36
N GLN A 333 14.49 -14.09 27.93
CA GLN A 333 15.92 -14.19 27.60
C GLN A 333 16.23 -14.04 26.10
N ILE A 334 15.51 -13.14 25.42
CA ILE A 334 15.71 -12.84 24.00
C ILE A 334 16.81 -11.80 23.87
N ASN A 335 17.80 -12.07 23.02
CA ASN A 335 18.93 -11.17 22.77
C ASN A 335 18.52 -9.97 21.88
N GLY A 336 17.81 -9.00 22.45
CA GLY A 336 17.25 -7.85 21.75
C GLY A 336 18.07 -6.55 21.90
N TYR A 337 18.30 -5.85 20.78
CA TYR A 337 18.90 -4.52 20.73
C TYR A 337 17.89 -3.51 20.20
N ILE A 338 17.34 -2.71 21.09
CA ILE A 338 16.38 -1.65 20.76
C ILE A 338 16.86 -0.34 21.39
N PRO A 339 17.21 0.69 20.59
CA PRO A 339 17.67 1.95 21.14
C PRO A 339 16.53 2.69 21.85
N ASP A 340 16.81 3.31 23.00
CA ASP A 340 15.81 4.15 23.67
C ASP A 340 15.59 5.50 22.96
N ASN A 341 14.47 6.14 23.28
CA ASN A 341 14.04 7.40 22.68
C ASN A 341 15.03 8.58 22.87
N LYS A 342 16.00 8.46 23.77
CA LYS A 342 17.01 9.49 24.05
C LYS A 342 18.38 9.16 23.43
N PHE A 343 18.56 8.04 22.73
CA PHE A 343 19.87 7.62 22.22
C PHE A 343 20.55 8.69 21.36
N ARG A 344 19.80 9.34 20.45
CA ARG A 344 20.32 10.43 19.59
C ARG A 344 20.78 11.67 20.36
N SER A 345 20.27 11.88 21.57
CA SER A 345 20.71 13.01 22.41
C SER A 345 22.02 12.75 23.14
N ARG A 346 22.38 11.46 23.32
CA ARG A 346 23.57 11.04 24.06
C ARG A 346 24.73 10.69 23.14
N ASP A 347 24.47 10.27 21.91
CA ASP A 347 25.51 9.88 20.96
C ASP A 347 26.10 11.11 20.22
N PRO A 348 27.41 11.37 20.35
CA PRO A 348 28.11 12.47 19.70
C PRO A 348 27.89 12.55 18.18
N LYS A 349 27.68 11.42 17.50
CA LYS A 349 27.45 11.37 16.05
C LYS A 349 26.20 12.13 15.61
N PHE A 350 25.25 12.35 16.51
CA PHE A 350 23.99 13.05 16.21
C PHE A 350 23.95 14.51 16.68
N GLN A 351 25.04 15.05 17.23
CA GLN A 351 25.09 16.44 17.74
C GLN A 351 24.68 17.48 16.67
N ASN A 352 25.10 17.28 15.41
CA ASN A 352 24.81 18.20 14.31
C ASN A 352 23.44 17.95 13.63
N GLN A 353 22.68 16.93 14.03
CA GLN A 353 21.42 16.59 13.37
C GLN A 353 20.32 17.63 13.64
N LYS A 354 20.34 18.29 14.81
CA LYS A 354 19.41 19.38 15.15
C LYS A 354 19.55 20.60 14.23
N ALA A 355 20.73 20.85 13.67
CA ALA A 355 20.97 21.94 12.73
C ALA A 355 20.43 21.62 11.32
N LYS A 356 20.45 20.34 10.91
CA LYS A 356 20.06 19.90 9.56
C LYS A 356 18.54 19.66 9.40
N TYR A 357 17.84 19.32 10.48
CA TYR A 357 16.40 19.06 10.51
C TYR A 357 15.65 19.88 11.58
N GLY A 358 16.19 21.07 11.89
CA GLY A 358 15.61 22.00 12.87
C GLY A 358 14.13 22.30 12.60
N LYS A 359 13.39 22.64 13.67
CA LYS A 359 11.93 22.81 13.70
C LYS A 359 11.41 23.40 12.39
N ARG A 360 10.49 22.67 11.73
CA ARG A 360 9.70 23.15 10.60
C ARG A 360 9.24 24.56 10.94
N HIS A 361 9.76 25.59 10.26
CA HIS A 361 9.27 26.94 10.41
C HIS A 361 7.76 26.86 10.12
N GLN A 362 6.93 27.10 11.12
CA GLN A 362 5.57 27.57 10.86
C GLN A 362 5.80 28.89 10.13
N ASN A 363 5.65 28.86 8.80
CA ASN A 363 5.80 30.06 8.00
C ASN A 363 4.93 31.13 8.65
N GLN A 364 5.57 32.27 8.92
CA GLN A 364 4.92 33.52 9.23
C GLN A 364 3.74 33.67 8.29
N THR A 365 2.57 33.94 8.87
CA THR A 365 1.41 34.41 8.13
C THR A 365 1.87 35.46 7.14
N ASN A 366 1.69 35.19 5.84
CA ASN A 366 1.97 36.13 4.78
C ASN A 366 0.89 37.23 4.85
N THR A 367 1.05 38.18 5.77
CA THR A 367 0.35 39.46 5.76
C THR A 367 0.89 40.26 4.58
N ARG A 368 0.34 39.98 3.40
CA ARG A 368 0.48 40.82 2.22
C ARG A 368 -0.79 40.74 1.37
N TRP A 369 -1.88 41.18 1.99
CA TRP A 369 -3.17 41.47 1.33
C TRP A 369 -3.76 42.79 1.86
N GLU A 370 -2.91 43.76 2.17
CA GLU A 370 -3.29 45.15 2.40
C GLU A 370 -2.46 46.00 1.44
N ASP A 371 -2.93 46.05 0.20
CA ASP A 371 -2.77 47.17 -0.74
C ASP A 371 -3.38 46.75 -2.08
N MET A 372 -4.70 46.90 -2.19
CA MET A 372 -5.39 47.31 -3.41
C MET A 372 -6.89 47.37 -3.10
N SER A 373 -7.36 48.58 -2.81
CA SER A 373 -8.78 48.92 -2.81
C SER A 373 -9.32 48.89 -4.26
N PRO A 374 -10.63 48.68 -4.46
CA PRO A 374 -11.22 48.34 -5.74
C PRO A 374 -11.51 49.60 -6.55
N ASP A 375 -11.21 49.58 -7.85
CA ASP A 375 -11.80 50.53 -8.78
C ASP A 375 -12.60 49.81 -9.86
N VAL A 376 -13.69 50.45 -10.21
CA VAL A 376 -14.91 49.93 -10.82
C VAL A 376 -14.81 50.12 -12.33
N GLY A 377 -15.21 49.14 -13.14
CA GLY A 377 -15.35 49.38 -14.59
C GLY A 377 -15.46 48.11 -15.42
N GLY A 378 -16.67 47.84 -15.91
CA GLY A 378 -16.98 46.65 -16.71
C GLY A 378 -16.61 46.72 -18.18
N GLY A 379 -17.05 45.70 -18.92
CA GLY A 379 -17.19 45.76 -20.38
C GLY A 379 -16.45 44.68 -21.16
N THR A 380 -17.19 43.62 -21.48
CA THR A 380 -17.27 42.97 -22.81
C THR A 380 -16.00 42.54 -23.55
N GLY A 381 -15.86 41.21 -23.70
CA GLY A 381 -15.88 40.58 -25.03
C GLY A 381 -14.54 40.24 -25.73
N VAL A 382 -14.55 39.03 -26.31
CA VAL A 382 -13.87 38.57 -27.54
C VAL A 382 -12.65 37.62 -27.41
N ARG A 383 -12.95 36.38 -27.84
CA ARG A 383 -12.20 35.35 -28.62
C ARG A 383 -10.68 35.16 -28.50
N GLN A 384 -10.36 33.86 -28.36
CA GLN A 384 -9.32 33.06 -29.04
C GLN A 384 -7.94 33.68 -29.23
N HIS A 385 -6.92 33.05 -28.65
CA HIS A 385 -5.69 32.65 -29.35
C HIS A 385 -4.98 31.56 -28.53
N TRP A 386 -4.87 30.36 -29.11
CA TRP A 386 -3.90 29.35 -28.67
C TRP A 386 -2.56 29.73 -29.31
N HIS A 387 -1.53 29.93 -28.50
CA HIS A 387 -0.16 29.89 -28.98
C HIS A 387 0.71 29.05 -28.05
N GLU A 388 1.43 28.16 -28.70
CA GLU A 388 2.46 27.26 -28.21
C GLU A 388 3.51 27.99 -27.38
N GLN A 389 3.80 27.46 -26.19
CA GLN A 389 5.09 27.67 -25.55
C GLN A 389 5.69 26.31 -25.17
N GLY A 390 6.91 26.12 -25.63
CA GLY A 390 7.66 24.88 -25.64
C GLY A 390 7.89 24.30 -24.25
N VAL A 391 7.73 22.98 -24.18
CA VAL A 391 8.15 22.14 -23.08
C VAL A 391 9.65 21.87 -23.25
N GLU A 392 10.48 22.43 -22.37
CA GLU A 392 11.86 21.95 -22.19
C GLU A 392 11.85 20.54 -21.59
N PRO A 393 12.66 19.60 -22.11
CA PRO A 393 12.72 18.25 -21.57
C PRO A 393 13.47 18.21 -20.24
N LEU A 394 12.75 17.80 -19.18
CA LEU A 394 13.32 17.38 -17.91
C LEU A 394 14.34 16.25 -18.13
N GLN A 395 15.58 16.49 -17.72
CA GLN A 395 16.63 15.46 -17.66
C GLN A 395 16.17 14.29 -16.77
N PRO A 396 16.46 13.03 -17.14
CA PRO A 396 16.09 11.88 -16.33
C PRO A 396 16.87 11.88 -15.02
N ALA A 397 16.14 11.91 -13.90
CA ALA A 397 16.69 11.64 -12.59
C ALA A 397 17.31 10.23 -12.58
N GLY A 398 18.58 10.12 -12.15
CA GLY A 398 19.29 8.85 -12.02
C GLY A 398 18.56 7.85 -11.11
N PRO A 399 18.93 6.56 -11.20
CA PRO A 399 18.17 5.48 -10.59
C PRO A 399 18.12 5.63 -9.07
N LYS A 400 16.91 5.82 -8.54
CA LYS A 400 16.65 5.60 -7.11
C LYS A 400 16.81 4.11 -6.85
N LYS A 401 17.77 3.73 -6.01
CA LYS A 401 17.90 2.37 -5.47
C LYS A 401 16.58 2.00 -4.78
N GLY A 402 15.78 1.15 -5.43
CA GLY A 402 14.66 0.46 -4.79
C GLY A 402 15.17 -0.60 -3.81
N PRO A 403 14.30 -1.12 -2.92
CA PRO A 403 14.66 -2.23 -2.06
C PRO A 403 14.81 -3.50 -2.93
N GLY A 404 16.06 -3.81 -3.29
CA GLY A 404 16.40 -5.08 -3.93
C GLY A 404 16.41 -6.20 -2.89
N SER A 405 15.24 -6.74 -2.56
CA SER A 405 15.08 -7.88 -1.65
C SER A 405 14.69 -9.18 -2.38
N VAL A 406 14.44 -9.14 -3.70
CA VAL A 406 14.04 -10.35 -4.46
C VAL A 406 15.13 -10.91 -5.37
N ALA A 407 16.31 -10.28 -5.42
CA ALA A 407 17.40 -10.67 -6.32
C ALA A 407 18.43 -11.65 -5.73
N ALA A 408 18.26 -12.10 -4.48
CA ALA A 408 19.22 -12.99 -3.81
C ALA A 408 19.12 -14.47 -4.22
N LEU A 409 18.12 -14.85 -5.02
CA LEU A 409 17.88 -16.23 -5.47
C LEU A 409 18.87 -16.74 -6.56
N LEU A 410 19.85 -15.95 -6.99
CA LEU A 410 20.54 -16.18 -8.27
C LEU A 410 22.08 -16.28 -8.20
N SER A 411 22.64 -16.80 -7.10
CA SER A 411 24.10 -17.02 -7.02
C SER A 411 24.52 -18.43 -6.61
N GLY A 412 23.61 -19.41 -6.68
CA GLY A 412 23.92 -20.79 -6.32
C GLY A 412 23.03 -21.80 -7.03
N ALA A 413 23.12 -21.88 -8.35
CA ALA A 413 22.77 -23.06 -9.15
C ALA A 413 23.59 -23.02 -10.45
#